data_AF-A0A536TQ22-F1
#
_entry.id   AF-A0A536TQ22-F1
#
_cell.length_a   1.000
_cell.length_b   1.000
_cell.length_c   1.000
_cell.angle_alpha   90.00
_cell.angle_beta   90.00
_cell.angle_gamma   90.00
#
_symmetry.space_group_name_H-M   'P 1'
#
loop_
_entity.id
_entity.type
_entity.pdbx_description
1 polymer ?
#
loop_
_entity_poly.entity_id
_entity_poly.type
_entity_poly.pdbx_seq_one_letter_code
_entity_poly.pdbx_strand_id
1 'polypeptide(L)'
;MCREAKKHVSVMLCGEGADEQFGGYSKYMFDQFSVALDWMPSGVRNALLRGVASGLPFGGRRLRSMAEILAISDLPRRFASWYGGFDTELQGRVLSRTMRDEVGDGGLAQAFLEIVNTCDSSSALDRFLYCDIHSRLVDDLLVKGDRMSMGAGIEARVPFLDHKVVEFAASLPQHLKVSGLSSKIVLKRLAERYIPHETIYRRKVGFTVPLTRWFAGPWRGLIDHVLLSDRCLGRGYYDGSG
;
A
#
# COMPACT_ATOMS: atom_id res chain seq x y z
N MET A 1 -18.77 12.56 4.00
CA MET A 1 -19.41 11.24 3.96
C MET A 1 -20.01 10.87 5.31
N CYS A 2 -19.23 10.64 6.37
CA CYS A 2 -19.77 10.23 7.68
C CYS A 2 -20.79 11.22 8.25
N ARG A 3 -20.53 12.54 8.23
CA ARG A 3 -21.53 13.55 8.64
C ARG A 3 -22.85 13.47 7.87
N GLU A 4 -22.80 13.05 6.60
CA GLU A 4 -24.01 12.88 5.78
C GLU A 4 -24.74 11.60 6.16
N ALA A 5 -24.01 10.49 6.27
CA ALA A 5 -24.57 9.21 6.71
C ALA A 5 -25.22 9.33 8.10
N LYS A 6 -24.69 10.19 8.99
CA LYS A 6 -25.17 10.34 10.37
C LYS A 6 -26.61 10.83 10.45
N LYS A 7 -27.05 11.57 9.43
CA LYS A 7 -28.43 12.03 9.31
C LYS A 7 -29.42 10.88 9.13
N HIS A 8 -28.94 9.70 8.73
CA HIS A 8 -29.76 8.55 8.39
C HIS A 8 -29.49 7.32 9.26
N VAL A 9 -28.25 7.12 9.72
CA VAL A 9 -27.83 5.92 10.47
C VAL A 9 -26.86 6.25 11.60
N SER A 10 -26.87 5.43 12.65
CA SER A 10 -25.88 5.44 13.73
C SER A 10 -24.72 4.47 13.51
N VAL A 11 -24.93 3.44 12.69
CA VAL A 11 -23.98 2.36 12.42
C VAL A 11 -23.81 2.20 10.90
N MET A 12 -22.57 2.00 10.44
CA MET A 12 -22.27 1.67 9.05
C MET A 12 -21.35 0.45 8.94
N LEU A 13 -21.51 -0.32 7.86
CA LEU A 13 -20.59 -1.40 7.52
C LEU A 13 -19.53 -0.88 6.55
N CYS A 14 -18.27 -1.09 6.90
CA CYS A 14 -17.10 -0.71 6.11
C CYS A 14 -16.45 -1.95 5.49
N GLY A 15 -16.04 -1.83 4.23
CA GLY A 15 -15.36 -2.91 3.49
C GLY A 15 -13.87 -3.05 3.77
N GLU A 16 -13.32 -2.35 4.77
CA GLU A 16 -11.91 -2.44 5.16
C GLU A 16 -11.54 -3.86 5.60
N GLY A 17 -10.32 -4.29 5.28
CA GLY A 17 -9.85 -5.66 5.46
C GLY A 17 -10.10 -6.57 4.26
N ALA A 18 -11.07 -6.25 3.38
CA ALA A 18 -11.38 -7.10 2.22
C ALA A 18 -10.25 -7.09 1.17
N ASP A 19 -9.62 -5.93 0.93
CA ASP A 19 -8.52 -5.84 -0.02
C ASP A 19 -7.26 -6.54 0.52
N GLU A 20 -6.99 -6.40 1.81
CA GLU A 20 -5.80 -6.89 2.50
C GLU A 20 -5.83 -8.40 2.73
N GLN A 21 -7.03 -9.00 2.87
CA GLN A 21 -7.18 -10.45 3.07
C GLN A 21 -7.38 -11.22 1.77
N PHE A 22 -8.12 -10.65 0.80
CA PHE A 22 -8.49 -11.34 -0.44
C PHE A 22 -7.74 -10.84 -1.68
N GLY A 23 -6.70 -10.01 -1.47
CA GLY A 23 -5.79 -9.59 -2.54
C GLY A 23 -6.43 -8.62 -3.53
N GLY A 24 -6.83 -7.44 -3.05
CA GLY A 24 -7.58 -6.44 -3.83
C GLY A 24 -6.81 -5.25 -4.39
N TYR A 25 -5.52 -5.15 -4.10
CA TYR A 25 -4.64 -4.14 -4.67
C TYR A 25 -3.86 -4.68 -5.87
N SER A 26 -3.55 -3.77 -6.79
CA SER A 26 -2.78 -4.10 -8.00
C SER A 26 -1.45 -4.75 -7.69
N LYS A 27 -0.78 -4.30 -6.63
CA LYS A 27 0.51 -4.83 -6.20
C LYS A 27 0.52 -6.34 -5.98
N TYR A 28 -0.56 -6.94 -5.49
CA TYR A 28 -0.63 -8.39 -5.29
C TYR A 28 -0.67 -9.16 -6.61
N MET A 29 -1.37 -8.62 -7.60
CA MET A 29 -1.40 -9.19 -8.95
C MET A 29 -0.01 -9.13 -9.58
N PHE A 30 0.73 -8.04 -9.34
CA PHE A 30 2.08 -7.86 -9.88
C PHE A 30 3.12 -8.72 -9.18
N ASP A 31 3.05 -8.84 -7.86
CA ASP A 31 4.00 -9.65 -7.09
C ASP A 31 3.93 -11.14 -7.45
N GLN A 32 2.78 -11.65 -7.91
CA GLN A 32 2.71 -13.02 -8.44
C GLN A 32 3.66 -13.28 -9.61
N PHE A 33 3.93 -12.27 -10.44
CA PHE A 33 4.88 -12.40 -11.52
C PHE A 33 6.33 -12.38 -11.01
N SER A 34 6.62 -11.82 -9.85
CA SER A 34 7.99 -11.82 -9.31
C SER A 34 8.47 -13.24 -9.05
N VAL A 35 7.60 -14.13 -8.56
CA VAL A 35 7.93 -15.54 -8.28
C VAL A 35 8.37 -16.23 -9.57
N ALA A 36 7.67 -15.93 -10.67
CA ALA A 36 8.03 -16.38 -12.01
C ALA A 36 9.22 -15.62 -12.63
N LEU A 37 9.81 -14.64 -11.95
CA LEU A 37 11.05 -13.96 -12.35
C LEU A 37 12.22 -14.31 -11.42
N ASP A 38 11.95 -14.85 -10.23
CA ASP A 38 12.96 -15.22 -9.23
C ASP A 38 13.78 -16.47 -9.65
N TRP A 39 13.31 -17.24 -10.62
CA TRP A 39 14.12 -18.31 -11.25
C TRP A 39 15.26 -17.77 -12.12
N MET A 40 15.22 -16.49 -12.52
CA MET A 40 16.27 -15.87 -13.32
C MET A 40 17.38 -15.30 -12.44
N PRO A 41 18.66 -15.37 -12.87
CA PRO A 41 19.74 -14.66 -12.20
C PRO A 41 19.44 -13.16 -12.10
N SER A 42 19.75 -12.56 -10.95
CA SER A 42 19.44 -11.16 -10.63
C SER A 42 19.93 -10.17 -11.69
N GLY A 43 21.11 -10.42 -12.30
CA GLY A 43 21.64 -9.59 -13.38
C GLY A 43 20.77 -9.59 -14.65
N VAL A 44 20.25 -10.75 -15.05
CA VAL A 44 19.38 -10.91 -16.23
C VAL A 44 18.02 -10.27 -15.97
N ARG A 45 17.44 -10.56 -14.80
CA ARG A 45 16.16 -9.95 -14.38
C ARG A 45 16.25 -8.43 -14.38
N ASN A 46 17.31 -7.88 -13.77
CA ASN A 46 17.51 -6.44 -13.66
C ASN A 46 17.73 -5.79 -15.02
N ALA A 47 18.51 -6.40 -15.91
CA ALA A 47 18.74 -5.88 -17.26
C ALA A 47 17.44 -5.87 -18.08
N LEU A 48 16.65 -6.95 -18.03
CA LEU A 48 15.38 -7.06 -18.73
C LEU A 48 14.37 -6.03 -18.23
N LEU A 49 14.18 -5.94 -16.91
CA LEU A 49 13.22 -5.01 -16.31
C LEU A 49 13.64 -3.54 -16.49
N ARG A 50 14.95 -3.23 -16.42
CA ARG A 50 15.46 -1.88 -16.72
C ARG A 50 15.34 -1.53 -18.20
N GLY A 51 15.52 -2.49 -19.10
CA GLY A 51 15.26 -2.33 -20.54
C GLY A 51 13.79 -1.98 -20.82
N VAL A 52 12.87 -2.70 -20.17
CA VAL A 52 11.43 -2.40 -20.24
C VAL A 52 11.12 -1.03 -19.64
N ALA A 53 11.68 -0.70 -18.47
CA ALA A 53 11.47 0.57 -17.78
C ALA A 53 11.95 1.79 -18.59
N SER A 54 13.11 1.66 -19.26
CA SER A 54 13.74 2.72 -20.06
C SER A 54 13.09 2.93 -21.43
N GLY A 55 12.54 1.86 -22.04
CA GLY A 55 11.81 1.94 -23.31
C GLY A 55 10.39 2.51 -23.22
N LEU A 56 9.84 2.68 -22.01
CA LEU A 56 8.49 3.19 -21.80
C LEU A 56 8.45 4.73 -21.84
N PRO A 57 7.57 5.35 -22.67
CA PRO A 57 7.39 6.80 -22.72
C PRO A 57 6.83 7.35 -21.39
N PHE A 58 6.88 8.67 -21.19
CA PHE A 58 6.50 9.35 -19.93
C PHE A 58 5.09 8.99 -19.40
N GLY A 59 4.14 8.63 -20.28
CA GLY A 59 2.80 8.13 -19.91
C GLY A 59 2.79 6.74 -19.25
N GLY A 60 3.90 6.01 -19.31
CA GLY A 60 4.14 4.70 -18.71
C GLY A 60 4.73 4.76 -17.30
N ARG A 61 4.73 5.92 -16.62
CA ARG A 61 5.33 6.08 -15.27
C ARG A 61 4.90 4.98 -14.29
N ARG A 62 3.63 4.55 -14.32
CA ARG A 62 3.15 3.40 -13.51
C ARG A 62 3.87 2.10 -13.86
N LEU A 63 3.92 1.74 -15.14
CA LEU A 63 4.60 0.54 -15.62
C LEU A 63 6.10 0.58 -15.32
N ARG A 64 6.74 1.75 -15.44
CA ARG A 64 8.14 1.95 -15.06
C ARG A 64 8.37 1.67 -13.57
N SER A 65 7.61 2.33 -12.69
CA SER A 65 7.72 2.09 -11.25
C SER A 65 7.44 0.64 -10.89
N MET A 66 6.51 0.00 -11.58
CA MET A 66 6.22 -1.42 -11.36
C MET A 66 7.37 -2.33 -11.80
N ALA A 67 8.02 -2.05 -12.94
CA ALA A 67 9.20 -2.80 -13.38
C ALA A 67 10.39 -2.61 -12.41
N GLU A 68 10.59 -1.40 -11.90
CA GLU A 68 11.60 -1.09 -10.89
C GLU A 68 11.35 -1.85 -9.58
N ILE A 69 10.10 -1.90 -9.11
CA ILE A 69 9.72 -2.64 -7.90
C ILE A 69 9.90 -4.16 -8.11
N LEU A 70 9.50 -4.70 -9.26
CA LEU A 70 9.69 -6.13 -9.59
C LEU A 70 11.17 -6.53 -9.73
N ALA A 71 12.07 -5.58 -9.97
CA ALA A 71 13.51 -5.84 -10.03
C ALA A 71 14.11 -6.10 -8.64
N ILE A 72 13.44 -5.66 -7.56
CA ILE A 72 13.89 -5.89 -6.19
C ILE A 72 13.61 -7.34 -5.81
N SER A 73 14.63 -8.17 -5.58
CA SER A 73 14.46 -9.57 -5.11
C SER A 73 14.06 -9.64 -3.65
N ASP A 74 14.58 -8.73 -2.85
CA ASP A 74 14.36 -8.74 -1.41
C ASP A 74 12.91 -8.32 -1.09
N LEU A 75 12.18 -9.24 -0.46
CA LEU A 75 10.74 -9.10 -0.20
C LEU A 75 10.41 -7.89 0.72
N PRO A 76 11.09 -7.69 1.86
CA PRO A 76 10.91 -6.50 2.69
C PRO A 76 11.19 -5.18 1.95
N ARG A 77 12.28 -5.09 1.18
CA ARG A 77 12.59 -3.90 0.37
C ARG A 77 11.54 -3.67 -0.71
N ARG A 78 11.06 -4.74 -1.35
CA ARG A 78 9.99 -4.66 -2.33
C ARG A 78 8.70 -4.17 -1.68
N PHE A 79 8.32 -4.70 -0.53
CA PHE A 79 7.16 -4.24 0.23
C PHE A 79 7.29 -2.75 0.61
N ALA A 80 8.44 -2.35 1.15
CA ALA A 80 8.72 -0.96 1.50
C ALA A 80 8.60 -0.03 0.28
N SER A 81 9.06 -0.47 -0.90
CA SER A 81 8.98 0.34 -2.13
C SER A 81 7.56 0.59 -2.63
N TRP A 82 6.58 -0.25 -2.27
CA TRP A 82 5.16 0.02 -2.54
C TRP A 82 4.58 1.14 -1.68
N TYR A 83 5.27 1.49 -0.58
CA TYR A 83 4.81 2.46 0.42
C TYR A 83 5.74 3.66 0.59
N GLY A 84 6.99 3.56 0.16
CA GLY A 84 7.94 4.66 0.10
C GLY A 84 7.47 5.71 -0.90
N GLY A 85 7.00 6.85 -0.41
CA GLY A 85 6.65 8.01 -1.24
C GLY A 85 7.86 8.76 -1.79
N PHE A 86 9.06 8.47 -1.27
CA PHE A 86 10.33 9.04 -1.68
C PHE A 86 11.23 7.92 -2.21
N ASP A 87 11.85 8.14 -3.36
CA ASP A 87 12.92 7.27 -3.83
C ASP A 87 14.14 7.39 -2.89
N THR A 88 15.03 6.39 -2.92
CA THR A 88 16.23 6.34 -2.07
C THR A 88 17.16 7.55 -2.34
N GLU A 89 17.14 8.09 -3.56
CA GLU A 89 17.95 9.24 -3.96
C GLU A 89 17.47 10.54 -3.29
N LEU A 90 16.16 10.78 -3.31
CA LEU A 90 15.51 11.93 -2.71
C LEU A 90 15.56 11.85 -1.19
N GLN A 91 15.45 10.65 -0.60
CA GLN A 91 15.76 10.45 0.82
C GLN A 91 17.21 10.82 1.13
N GLY A 92 18.16 10.40 0.28
CA GLY A 92 19.57 10.76 0.41
C GLY A 92 19.81 12.28 0.40
N ARG A 93 19.05 13.02 -0.41
CA ARG A 93 19.14 14.49 -0.52
C ARG A 93 18.43 15.25 0.59
N VAL A 94 17.26 14.79 1.03
CA VAL A 94 16.37 15.56 1.91
C VAL A 94 16.60 15.23 3.38
N LEU A 95 16.98 14.00 3.71
CA LEU A 95 17.28 13.64 5.10
C LEU A 95 18.60 14.26 5.55
N SER A 96 18.69 14.64 6.82
CA SER A 96 19.96 15.07 7.41
C SER A 96 20.94 13.89 7.50
N ARG A 97 22.22 14.18 7.74
CA ARG A 97 23.22 13.13 7.98
C ARG A 97 22.84 12.26 9.19
N THR A 98 22.46 12.88 10.30
CA THR A 98 22.04 12.19 11.52
C THR A 98 20.88 11.24 11.25
N MET A 99 19.86 11.70 10.52
CA MET A 99 18.70 10.86 10.22
C MET A 99 19.07 9.71 9.26
N ARG A 100 19.95 9.93 8.29
CA ARG A 100 20.46 8.84 7.43
C ARG A 100 21.19 7.78 8.23
N ASP A 101 22.01 8.19 9.19
CA ASP A 101 22.76 7.28 10.06
C ASP A 101 21.80 6.49 10.99
N GLU A 102 20.74 7.13 11.50
CA GLU A 102 19.70 6.46 12.32
C GLU A 102 18.84 5.47 11.51
N VAL A 103 18.43 5.86 10.30
CA VAL A 103 17.61 5.02 9.41
C VAL A 103 18.43 3.83 8.88
N GLY A 104 19.73 4.05 8.64
CA GLY A 104 20.65 3.06 8.11
C GLY A 104 20.32 2.58 6.69
N ASP A 105 21.15 1.66 6.17
CA ASP A 105 21.02 1.13 4.81
C ASP A 105 19.78 0.24 4.60
N GLY A 106 19.18 -0.24 5.70
CA GLY A 106 17.96 -1.04 5.69
C GLY A 106 16.70 -0.21 5.46
N GLY A 107 16.73 1.09 5.81
CA GLY A 107 15.61 1.99 5.59
C GLY A 107 14.30 1.51 6.20
N LEU A 108 13.19 1.90 5.56
CA LEU A 108 11.85 1.39 5.88
C LEU A 108 11.72 -0.13 5.72
N ALA A 109 12.56 -0.78 4.91
CA ALA A 109 12.52 -2.23 4.75
C ALA A 109 12.85 -2.96 6.05
N GLN A 110 13.70 -2.36 6.90
CA GLN A 110 14.03 -2.92 8.20
C GLN A 110 12.81 -3.01 9.11
N ALA A 111 11.92 -2.01 9.07
CA ALA A 111 10.68 -2.02 9.85
C ALA A 111 9.71 -3.14 9.42
N PHE A 112 9.77 -3.56 8.16
CA PHE A 112 8.92 -4.65 7.65
C PHE A 112 9.56 -6.04 7.78
N LEU A 113 10.89 -6.13 7.96
CA LEU A 113 11.58 -7.41 8.08
C LEU A 113 11.00 -8.29 9.19
N GLU A 114 10.75 -7.72 10.37
CA GLU A 114 10.20 -8.47 11.50
C GLU A 114 8.80 -9.02 11.19
N ILE A 115 7.94 -8.18 10.59
CA ILE A 115 6.59 -8.58 10.18
C ILE A 115 6.63 -9.67 9.09
N VAL A 116 7.51 -9.54 8.10
CA VAL A 116 7.67 -10.56 7.04
C VAL A 116 8.12 -11.89 7.65
N ASN A 117 9.07 -11.85 8.59
CA ASN A 117 9.70 -13.05 9.15
C ASN A 117 8.82 -13.78 10.18
N THR A 118 7.83 -13.11 10.76
CA THR A 118 6.83 -13.75 11.65
C THR A 118 5.74 -14.49 10.89
N CYS A 119 5.66 -14.35 9.56
CA CYS A 119 4.69 -15.06 8.75
C CYS A 119 5.17 -16.49 8.43
N ASP A 120 4.41 -17.49 8.90
CA ASP A 120 4.70 -18.92 8.70
C ASP A 120 4.55 -19.40 7.24
N SER A 121 3.95 -18.61 6.35
CA SER A 121 3.79 -18.99 4.94
C SER A 121 5.09 -18.85 4.17
N SER A 122 5.40 -19.81 3.30
CA SER A 122 6.51 -19.72 2.35
C SER A 122 6.18 -18.87 1.12
N SER A 123 4.92 -18.49 0.93
CA SER A 123 4.52 -17.72 -0.24
C SER A 123 4.74 -16.23 -0.09
N ALA A 124 5.31 -15.62 -1.14
CA ALA A 124 5.45 -14.19 -1.25
C ALA A 124 4.11 -13.46 -1.13
N LEU A 125 3.03 -13.97 -1.75
CA LEU A 125 1.71 -13.31 -1.70
C LEU A 125 1.15 -13.29 -0.28
N ASP A 126 1.20 -14.41 0.44
CA ASP A 126 0.68 -14.45 1.81
C ASP A 126 1.51 -13.57 2.74
N ARG A 127 2.84 -13.54 2.58
CA ARG A 127 3.71 -12.61 3.33
C ARG A 127 3.38 -11.14 3.02
N PHE A 128 3.09 -10.81 1.75
CA PHE A 128 2.65 -9.47 1.35
C PHE A 128 1.32 -9.08 2.00
N LEU A 129 0.32 -9.97 1.98
CA LEU A 129 -0.98 -9.75 2.61
C LEU A 129 -0.82 -9.61 4.13
N TYR A 130 -0.01 -10.49 4.74
CA TYR A 130 0.29 -10.47 6.16
C TYR A 130 0.94 -9.14 6.59
N CYS A 131 1.94 -8.67 5.84
CA CYS A 131 2.56 -7.37 6.10
C CYS A 131 1.57 -6.21 5.98
N ASP A 132 0.65 -6.23 5.02
CA ASP A 132 -0.36 -5.19 4.92
C ASP A 132 -1.33 -5.17 6.10
N ILE A 133 -1.74 -6.35 6.56
CA ILE A 133 -2.60 -6.49 7.73
C ILE A 133 -1.89 -5.94 8.97
N HIS A 134 -0.60 -6.27 9.17
CA HIS A 134 0.16 -5.91 10.38
C HIS A 134 0.87 -4.55 10.31
N SER A 135 0.72 -3.81 9.22
CA SER A 135 1.23 -2.44 9.12
C SER A 135 0.13 -1.50 8.66
N ARG A 136 -0.04 -1.32 7.34
CA ARG A 136 -0.93 -0.30 6.78
C ARG A 136 -2.39 -0.43 7.23
N LEU A 137 -2.91 -1.64 7.34
CA LEU A 137 -4.30 -1.80 7.77
C LEU A 137 -4.49 -1.24 9.19
N VAL A 138 -3.63 -1.65 10.12
CA VAL A 138 -3.67 -1.25 11.54
C VAL A 138 -3.29 0.22 11.70
N ASP A 139 -2.17 0.66 11.12
CA ASP A 139 -1.57 1.97 11.41
C ASP A 139 -2.11 3.12 10.55
N ASP A 140 -2.75 2.81 9.42
CA ASP A 140 -3.22 3.82 8.47
C ASP A 140 -4.73 3.76 8.22
N LEU A 141 -5.23 2.63 7.71
CA LEU A 141 -6.62 2.53 7.29
C LEU A 141 -7.59 2.58 8.48
N LEU A 142 -7.44 1.66 9.43
CA LEU A 142 -8.36 1.53 10.56
C LEU A 142 -8.34 2.77 11.45
N VAL A 143 -7.15 3.34 11.69
CA VAL A 143 -7.00 4.58 12.47
C VAL A 143 -7.74 5.75 11.81
N LYS A 144 -7.62 5.90 10.49
CA LYS A 144 -8.33 6.96 9.76
C LYS A 144 -9.82 6.69 9.73
N GLY A 145 -10.24 5.47 9.44
CA GLY A 145 -11.63 5.06 9.40
C GLY A 145 -12.35 5.37 10.72
N ASP A 146 -11.77 4.89 11.83
CA ASP A 146 -12.31 5.07 13.19
C ASP A 146 -12.37 6.54 13.61
N ARG A 147 -11.27 7.28 13.49
CA ARG A 147 -11.24 8.71 13.86
C ARG A 147 -12.25 9.53 13.07
N MET A 148 -12.40 9.25 11.77
CA MET A 148 -13.33 9.98 10.91
C MET A 148 -14.80 9.58 11.14
N SER A 149 -15.09 8.32 11.47
CA SER A 149 -16.44 7.87 11.81
C SER A 149 -16.87 8.37 13.18
N MET A 150 -16.02 8.21 14.20
CA MET A 150 -16.29 8.66 15.57
C MET A 150 -16.35 10.19 15.66
N GLY A 151 -15.51 10.91 14.91
CA GLY A 151 -15.61 12.37 14.78
C GLY A 151 -16.94 12.87 14.16
N ALA A 152 -17.74 11.97 13.57
CA ALA A 152 -19.09 12.24 13.11
C ALA A 152 -20.18 11.52 13.94
N GLY A 153 -19.81 10.86 15.04
CA GLY A 153 -20.75 10.12 15.91
C GLY A 153 -21.37 8.89 15.24
N ILE A 154 -20.64 8.21 14.35
CA ILE A 154 -21.04 6.96 13.70
C ILE A 154 -20.10 5.83 14.11
N GLU A 155 -20.68 4.68 14.45
CA GLU A 155 -19.96 3.43 14.61
C GLU A 155 -19.71 2.79 13.24
N ALA A 156 -18.44 2.63 12.85
CA ALA A 156 -18.04 1.90 11.65
C ALA A 156 -17.66 0.46 12.03
N ARG A 157 -18.38 -0.53 11.52
CA ARG A 157 -18.03 -1.95 11.71
C ARG A 157 -17.32 -2.50 10.49
N VAL A 158 -16.28 -3.29 10.72
CA VAL A 158 -15.41 -3.87 9.68
C VAL A 158 -15.59 -5.39 9.62
N PRO A 159 -16.70 -5.90 9.06
CA PRO A 159 -17.05 -7.33 9.11
C PRO A 159 -16.02 -8.25 8.47
N PHE A 160 -15.22 -7.75 7.52
CA PHE A 160 -14.13 -8.55 6.95
C PHE A 160 -13.04 -8.87 7.98
N LEU A 161 -12.90 -8.08 9.04
CA LEU A 161 -11.93 -8.31 10.11
C LEU A 161 -12.48 -9.11 11.29
N ASP A 162 -13.66 -9.72 11.14
CA ASP A 162 -14.07 -10.77 12.06
C ASP A 162 -13.05 -11.92 12.02
N HIS A 163 -12.64 -12.40 13.20
CA HIS A 163 -11.60 -13.44 13.34
C HIS A 163 -11.90 -14.68 12.48
N LYS A 164 -13.16 -15.10 12.33
CA LYS A 164 -13.51 -16.27 11.50
C LYS A 164 -13.31 -15.99 10.01
N VAL A 165 -13.56 -14.76 9.58
CA VAL A 165 -13.32 -14.35 8.19
C VAL A 165 -11.82 -14.27 7.93
N VAL A 166 -11.05 -13.74 8.87
CA VAL A 166 -9.58 -13.67 8.79
C VAL A 166 -8.96 -15.06 8.76
N GLU A 167 -9.33 -15.95 9.68
CA GLU A 167 -8.87 -17.34 9.73
C GLU A 167 -9.22 -18.09 8.44
N PHE A 168 -10.46 -17.94 7.96
CA PHE A 168 -10.88 -18.51 6.69
C PHE A 168 -10.03 -17.96 5.54
N ALA A 169 -9.86 -16.64 5.44
CA ALA A 169 -9.05 -16.02 4.39
C ALA A 169 -7.59 -16.48 4.45
N ALA A 170 -7.01 -16.65 5.64
CA ALA A 170 -5.65 -17.17 5.83
C ALA A 170 -5.52 -18.62 5.34
N SER A 171 -6.54 -19.45 5.55
CA SER A 171 -6.56 -20.86 5.10
C SER A 171 -6.73 -21.05 3.59
N LEU A 172 -7.18 -20.01 2.87
CA LEU A 172 -7.50 -20.14 1.45
C LEU A 172 -6.25 -20.30 0.58
N PRO A 173 -6.27 -21.24 -0.40
CA PRO A 173 -5.29 -21.26 -1.47
C PRO A 173 -5.19 -19.89 -2.18
N GLN A 174 -3.95 -19.44 -2.41
CA GLN A 174 -3.66 -18.13 -3.00
C GLN A 174 -4.36 -17.86 -4.33
N HIS A 175 -4.49 -18.87 -5.19
CA HIS A 175 -5.14 -18.74 -6.50
C HIS A 175 -6.65 -18.40 -6.40
N LEU A 176 -7.27 -18.60 -5.22
CA LEU A 176 -8.63 -18.16 -4.93
C LEU A 176 -8.71 -16.71 -4.44
N LYS A 177 -7.58 -16.11 -4.05
CA LYS A 177 -7.47 -14.68 -3.73
C LYS A 177 -7.10 -13.91 -4.99
N VAL A 178 -5.98 -14.28 -5.60
CA VAL A 178 -5.37 -13.60 -6.75
C VAL A 178 -4.87 -14.65 -7.76
N SER A 179 -5.12 -14.43 -9.04
CA SER A 179 -4.57 -15.26 -10.12
C SER A 179 -4.41 -14.43 -11.39
N GLY A 180 -3.16 -14.26 -11.84
CA GLY A 180 -2.83 -13.42 -12.98
C GLY A 180 -3.28 -11.97 -12.73
N LEU A 181 -4.11 -11.43 -13.62
CA LEU A 181 -4.68 -10.08 -13.48
C LEU A 181 -6.04 -10.06 -12.74
N SER A 182 -6.45 -11.18 -12.15
CA SER A 182 -7.68 -11.28 -11.37
C SER A 182 -7.38 -11.20 -9.88
N SER A 183 -8.08 -10.29 -9.21
CA SER A 183 -8.02 -10.04 -7.76
C SER A 183 -9.38 -10.28 -7.11
N LYS A 184 -9.38 -10.60 -5.81
CA LYS A 184 -10.58 -10.89 -5.01
C LYS A 184 -11.46 -11.99 -5.61
N ILE A 185 -10.85 -13.04 -6.16
CA ILE A 185 -11.57 -14.05 -6.96
C ILE A 185 -12.71 -14.68 -6.16
N VAL A 186 -12.42 -15.20 -4.96
CA VAL A 186 -13.41 -15.82 -4.08
C VAL A 186 -14.52 -14.84 -3.68
N LEU A 187 -14.17 -13.59 -3.38
CA LEU A 187 -15.13 -12.59 -2.95
C LEU A 187 -16.05 -12.15 -4.10
N LYS A 188 -15.51 -12.00 -5.31
CA LYS A 188 -16.29 -11.68 -6.51
C LYS A 188 -17.26 -12.81 -6.85
N ARG A 189 -16.80 -14.06 -6.86
CA ARG A 189 -17.65 -15.24 -7.08
C ARG A 189 -18.76 -15.37 -6.04
N LEU A 190 -18.46 -15.06 -4.77
CA LEU A 190 -19.50 -15.03 -3.73
C LEU A 190 -20.52 -13.91 -3.99
N ALA A 191 -20.03 -12.71 -4.35
CA ALA A 191 -20.86 -11.53 -4.57
C ALA A 191 -21.83 -11.69 -5.75
N GLU A 192 -21.51 -12.53 -6.76
CA GLU A 192 -22.38 -12.81 -7.93
C GLU A 192 -23.76 -13.35 -7.54
N ARG A 193 -23.89 -13.92 -6.33
CA ARG A 193 -25.18 -14.41 -5.81
C ARG A 193 -26.12 -13.28 -5.36
N TYR A 194 -25.58 -12.08 -5.09
CA TYR A 194 -26.28 -11.01 -4.39
C TYR A 194 -26.23 -9.66 -5.13
N ILE A 195 -25.22 -9.45 -5.98
CA ILE A 195 -24.92 -8.15 -6.59
C ILE A 195 -24.85 -8.32 -8.11
N PRO A 196 -25.38 -7.37 -8.91
CA PRO A 196 -25.26 -7.40 -10.37
C PRO A 196 -23.81 -7.50 -10.85
N HIS A 197 -23.59 -8.33 -11.88
CA HIS A 197 -22.27 -8.60 -12.45
C HIS A 197 -21.50 -7.30 -12.81
N GLU A 198 -22.17 -6.33 -13.43
CA GLU A 198 -21.59 -5.02 -13.76
C GLU A 198 -21.02 -4.26 -12.55
N THR A 199 -21.61 -4.41 -11.35
CA THR A 199 -21.12 -3.76 -10.14
C THR A 199 -19.90 -4.48 -9.57
N ILE A 200 -19.82 -5.81 -9.71
CA ILE A 200 -18.73 -6.65 -9.23
C ILE A 200 -17.47 -6.46 -10.09
N TYR A 201 -17.66 -6.42 -11.41
CA TYR A 201 -16.57 -6.43 -12.39
C TYR A 201 -16.23 -5.05 -12.97
N ARG A 202 -16.90 -3.98 -12.52
CA ARG A 202 -16.49 -2.60 -12.86
C ARG A 202 -15.05 -2.32 -12.44
N ARG A 203 -14.44 -1.35 -13.12
CA ARG A 203 -13.14 -0.81 -12.74
C ARG A 203 -13.19 -0.26 -11.30
N LYS A 204 -12.21 -0.64 -10.47
CA LYS A 204 -12.04 -0.11 -9.11
C LYS A 204 -11.85 1.41 -9.19
N VAL A 205 -12.72 2.14 -8.50
CA VAL A 205 -12.62 3.59 -8.33
C VAL A 205 -12.20 3.84 -6.90
N GLY A 206 -10.97 4.33 -6.72
CA GLY A 206 -10.46 4.70 -5.40
C GLY A 206 -11.03 6.05 -4.96
N PHE A 207 -11.20 6.22 -3.65
CA PHE A 207 -11.55 7.51 -3.06
C PHE A 207 -10.28 8.32 -2.84
N THR A 208 -9.75 8.92 -3.91
CA THR A 208 -8.46 9.63 -3.85
C THR A 208 -8.65 11.06 -3.33
N VAL A 209 -7.87 11.41 -2.31
CA VAL A 209 -7.77 12.79 -1.81
C VAL A 209 -6.87 13.58 -2.76
N PRO A 210 -7.27 14.78 -3.24
CA PRO A 210 -6.49 15.54 -4.21
C PRO A 210 -5.33 16.32 -3.55
N LEU A 211 -4.46 15.60 -2.82
CA LEU A 211 -3.36 16.18 -2.04
C LEU A 211 -2.44 17.05 -2.89
N THR A 212 -2.07 16.60 -4.10
CA THR A 212 -1.21 17.39 -5.01
C THR A 212 -1.81 18.76 -5.32
N ARG A 213 -3.12 18.83 -5.57
CA ARG A 213 -3.80 20.09 -5.86
C ARG A 213 -3.87 20.99 -4.62
N TRP A 214 -4.10 20.41 -3.45
CA TRP A 214 -4.16 21.17 -2.21
C TRP A 214 -2.79 21.71 -1.81
N PHE A 215 -1.76 20.86 -1.88
CA PHE A 215 -0.39 21.20 -1.50
C PHE A 215 0.24 22.21 -2.46
N ALA A 216 -0.07 22.14 -3.76
CA ALA A 216 0.39 23.13 -4.73
C ALA A 216 -0.43 24.43 -4.71
N GLY A 217 -1.60 24.43 -4.10
CA GLY A 217 -2.55 25.54 -4.12
C GLY A 217 -2.86 26.06 -2.72
N PRO A 218 -4.09 25.89 -2.22
CA PRO A 218 -4.58 26.58 -1.02
C PRO A 218 -3.79 26.28 0.26
N TRP A 219 -3.12 25.13 0.34
CA TRP A 219 -2.34 24.74 1.53
C TRP A 219 -0.85 24.96 1.38
N ARG A 220 -0.37 25.47 0.23
CA ARG A 220 1.05 25.68 -0.02
C ARG A 220 1.69 26.54 1.06
N GLY A 221 1.10 27.69 1.38
CA GLY A 221 1.62 28.59 2.40
C GLY A 221 1.69 27.95 3.80
N LEU A 222 0.70 27.12 4.16
CA LEU A 222 0.71 26.38 5.42
C LEU A 222 1.84 25.34 5.45
N ILE A 223 2.01 24.60 4.36
CA ILE A 223 3.04 23.57 4.25
C ILE A 223 4.43 24.19 4.31
N ASP A 224 4.67 25.23 3.53
CA ASP A 224 5.94 25.95 3.52
C ASP A 224 6.24 26.50 4.93
N HIS A 225 5.25 27.13 5.56
CA HIS A 225 5.40 27.66 6.92
C HIS A 225 5.71 26.57 7.96
N VAL A 226 5.07 25.40 7.88
CA VAL A 226 5.30 24.31 8.83
C VAL A 226 6.63 23.62 8.56
N LEU A 227 6.88 23.20 7.33
CA LEU A 227 8.04 22.38 6.96
C LEU A 227 9.35 23.17 6.98
N LEU A 228 9.31 24.46 6.61
CA LEU A 228 10.48 25.34 6.57
C LEU A 228 10.62 26.22 7.82
N SER A 229 9.78 26.03 8.84
CA SER A 229 9.97 26.73 10.12
C SER A 229 11.29 26.34 10.78
N ASP A 230 11.92 27.29 11.48
CA ASP A 230 13.12 27.05 12.29
C ASP A 230 12.90 25.91 13.30
N ARG A 231 11.67 25.78 13.82
CA ARG A 231 11.30 24.68 14.72
C ARG A 231 11.34 23.32 14.04
N CYS A 232 10.91 23.23 12.78
CA CYS A 232 10.92 21.98 12.03
C CYS A 232 12.35 21.61 11.63
N LEU A 233 13.09 22.56 11.05
CA LEU A 233 14.48 22.38 10.63
C LEU A 233 15.40 22.11 11.83
N GLY A 234 15.15 22.77 12.97
CA GLY A 234 15.87 22.56 14.22
C GLY A 234 15.71 21.17 14.85
N ARG A 235 14.79 20.32 14.36
CA ARG A 235 14.73 18.90 14.77
C ARG A 235 15.88 18.08 14.21
N GLY A 236 16.55 18.58 13.17
CA GLY A 236 17.67 17.88 12.54
C GLY A 236 17.27 16.63 11.75
N TYR A 237 16.01 16.47 11.34
CA TYR A 237 15.58 15.35 10.49
C TYR A 237 15.87 15.58 9.02
N TYR A 238 15.82 16.84 8.57
CA TYR A 238 15.94 17.22 7.16
C TYR A 238 17.06 18.24 6.97
N ASP A 239 17.69 18.21 5.81
CA ASP A 239 18.63 19.25 5.37
C ASP A 239 17.86 20.38 4.68
N GLY A 240 17.93 21.60 5.24
CA GLY A 240 17.21 22.77 4.73
C GLY A 240 17.82 23.38 3.46
N SER A 241 18.92 22.82 2.94
CA SER A 241 19.68 23.34 1.82
C SER A 241 19.30 22.76 0.44
N GLY A 242 18.31 21.85 0.38
CA GLY A 242 17.96 21.04 -0.80
C GLY A 242 16.72 21.43 -1.58
#